data_AF-A0A937BNT2-F1
#
_entry.id   AF-A0A937BNT2-F1
#
_cell.length_a   1.000
_cell.length_b   1.000
_cell.length_c   1.000
_cell.angle_alpha   90.00
_cell.angle_beta   90.00
_cell.angle_gamma   90.00
#
_symmetry.space_group_name_H-M   'P 1'
#
loop_
_entity.id
_entity.type
_entity.pdbx_description
1 polymer ?
#
loop_
_entity_poly.entity_id
_entity_poly.type
_entity_poly.pdbx_seq_one_letter_code
_entity_poly.pdbx_strand_id
1 'polypeptide(L)'
;MPKLAIGTPVALKPDVRDGLCFPCGASADLFVAVHPGALKAPQATLTVVVERVGNEIVWVGALDESMLDERQAATWPAARQALCDRITLGAHLWVIHYPGALLKSGVQGGMVYQGKRPWLVIGELSNGVPLAVPLNSTKALVTNKPYNIFLDKTWYVIRPSDTDMRRLPSDTNSTAELPHIWSLPTGLPDCGEVLTAHIGSAVKCLNIYYPSSNGPRA
;
A
#
# COMPACT_ATOMS: atom_id res chain seq x y z
N MET A 1 0.12 11.67 -15.72
CA MET A 1 -1.24 11.79 -15.17
C MET A 1 -2.00 10.50 -15.48
N PRO A 2 -2.60 9.86 -14.46
CA PRO A 2 -3.50 8.71 -14.62
C PRO A 2 -4.68 9.05 -15.53
N LYS A 3 -4.99 8.13 -16.43
CA LYS A 3 -6.03 8.23 -17.46
C LYS A 3 -7.28 7.45 -17.06
N LEU A 4 -7.13 6.39 -16.26
CA LEU A 4 -8.23 5.52 -15.87
C LEU A 4 -9.04 6.14 -14.73
N ALA A 5 -10.36 6.14 -14.85
CA ALA A 5 -11.26 6.67 -13.84
C ALA A 5 -11.41 5.70 -12.66
N ILE A 6 -11.81 6.22 -11.49
CA ILE A 6 -12.19 5.37 -10.35
C ILE A 6 -13.31 4.42 -10.76
N GLY A 7 -13.16 3.15 -10.42
CA GLY A 7 -14.13 2.11 -10.73
C GLY A 7 -14.02 1.57 -12.15
N THR A 8 -13.08 2.04 -12.97
CA THR A 8 -12.80 1.42 -14.26
C THR A 8 -12.33 -0.02 -14.05
N PRO A 9 -13.00 -1.01 -14.68
CA PRO A 9 -12.58 -2.40 -14.62
C PRO A 9 -11.34 -2.62 -15.48
N VAL A 10 -10.37 -3.33 -14.92
CA VAL A 10 -9.07 -3.60 -15.55
C VAL A 10 -8.63 -5.04 -15.28
N ALA A 11 -7.56 -5.48 -15.93
CA ALA A 11 -6.82 -6.66 -15.55
C ALA A 11 -5.32 -6.39 -15.62
N LEU A 12 -4.52 -7.19 -14.91
CA LEU A 12 -3.09 -7.21 -15.14
C LEU A 12 -2.80 -7.83 -16.51
N LYS A 13 -1.84 -7.23 -17.21
CA LYS A 13 -1.20 -7.92 -18.34
C LYS A 13 -0.54 -9.21 -17.85
N PRO A 14 -0.56 -10.31 -18.63
CA PRO A 14 -0.05 -11.61 -18.19
C PRO A 14 1.42 -11.58 -17.73
N ASP A 15 2.29 -10.88 -18.47
CA ASP A 15 3.71 -10.72 -18.15
C ASP A 15 3.94 -9.96 -16.84
N VAL A 16 3.15 -8.92 -16.58
CA VAL A 16 3.19 -8.18 -15.31
C VAL A 16 2.81 -9.11 -14.17
N ARG A 17 1.68 -9.81 -14.31
CA ARG A 17 1.18 -10.73 -13.29
C ARG A 17 2.22 -11.79 -12.95
N ASP A 18 2.78 -12.43 -13.97
CA ASP A 18 3.77 -13.49 -13.81
C ASP A 18 5.07 -12.96 -13.19
N GLY A 19 5.34 -11.67 -13.34
CA GLY A 19 6.48 -10.98 -12.74
C GLY A 19 6.31 -10.58 -11.29
N LEU A 20 5.09 -10.55 -10.74
CA LEU A 20 4.85 -10.17 -9.34
C LEU A 20 5.16 -11.32 -8.38
N CYS A 21 5.72 -11.00 -7.21
CA CYS A 21 5.89 -11.94 -6.10
C CYS A 21 4.58 -12.17 -5.34
N PHE A 22 3.68 -11.17 -5.34
CA PHE A 22 2.39 -11.21 -4.65
C PHE A 22 1.25 -10.79 -5.60
N PRO A 23 0.95 -11.60 -6.65
CA PRO A 23 -0.07 -11.27 -7.64
C PRO A 23 -1.50 -11.44 -7.08
N CYS A 24 -2.45 -10.77 -7.72
CA CYS A 24 -3.89 -11.03 -7.56
C CYS A 24 -4.30 -12.41 -8.11
N GLY A 25 -5.57 -12.80 -7.96
CA GLY A 25 -6.11 -14.08 -8.47
C GLY A 25 -6.13 -14.23 -9.99
N ALA A 26 -6.01 -15.48 -10.50
CA ALA A 26 -6.19 -15.95 -11.89
C ALA A 26 -6.97 -15.02 -12.83
N SER A 27 -8.22 -14.87 -12.43
CA SER A 27 -9.30 -14.24 -13.16
C SER A 27 -9.86 -13.08 -12.33
N ALA A 28 -8.97 -12.35 -11.65
CA ALA A 28 -9.31 -11.25 -10.77
C ALA A 28 -10.10 -10.17 -11.52
N ASP A 29 -11.27 -9.83 -11.00
CA ASP A 29 -11.97 -8.61 -11.38
C ASP A 29 -11.32 -7.42 -10.65
N LEU A 30 -10.42 -6.73 -11.35
CA LEU A 30 -9.71 -5.59 -10.81
C LEU A 30 -10.43 -4.28 -11.13
N PHE A 31 -10.40 -3.35 -10.18
CA PHE A 31 -10.98 -2.02 -10.32
C PHE A 31 -10.01 -0.95 -9.87
N VAL A 32 -9.97 0.16 -10.59
CA VAL A 32 -9.18 1.34 -10.21
C VAL A 32 -9.75 2.00 -8.95
N ALA A 33 -8.91 2.25 -7.94
CA ALA A 33 -9.31 2.80 -6.64
C ALA A 33 -8.70 4.18 -6.31
N VAL A 34 -7.97 4.82 -7.24
CA VAL A 34 -7.20 6.06 -6.95
C VAL A 34 -8.01 7.35 -6.98
N HIS A 35 -7.80 8.21 -5.98
CA HIS A 35 -8.34 9.57 -5.89
C HIS A 35 -7.50 10.65 -6.59
N PRO A 36 -8.11 11.79 -6.97
CA PRO A 36 -7.41 13.06 -7.25
C PRO A 36 -6.38 13.51 -6.20
N GLY A 37 -6.47 13.05 -4.95
CA GLY A 37 -5.48 13.32 -3.90
C GLY A 37 -4.09 12.72 -4.18
N ALA A 38 -4.06 11.58 -4.88
CA ALA A 38 -2.83 10.97 -5.39
C ALA A 38 -2.26 11.76 -6.59
N LEU A 39 -3.10 12.50 -7.31
CA LEU A 39 -2.76 13.24 -8.53
C LEU A 39 -2.09 14.60 -8.29
N LYS A 40 -1.94 15.03 -7.03
CA LYS A 40 -1.13 16.21 -6.70
C LYS A 40 0.37 16.04 -7.03
N ALA A 41 0.77 14.84 -7.46
CA ALA A 41 2.00 14.60 -8.21
C ALA A 41 1.63 14.21 -9.66
N PRO A 42 1.34 15.16 -10.57
CA PRO A 42 0.83 14.88 -11.92
C PRO A 42 1.77 14.04 -12.81
N GLN A 43 3.04 13.92 -12.39
CA GLN A 43 4.09 13.09 -12.99
C GLN A 43 3.99 11.61 -12.55
N ALA A 44 3.30 11.30 -11.45
CA ALA A 44 3.13 9.93 -10.97
C ALA A 44 1.99 9.25 -11.73
N THR A 45 2.32 8.21 -12.49
CA THR A 45 1.40 7.32 -13.23
C THR A 45 0.89 6.15 -12.39
N LEU A 46 1.11 6.22 -11.07
CA LEU A 46 0.78 5.14 -10.15
C LEU A 46 -0.73 5.06 -9.91
N THR A 47 -1.27 3.90 -10.21
CA THR A 47 -2.68 3.53 -10.11
C THR A 47 -2.82 2.36 -9.14
N VAL A 48 -3.45 2.63 -7.99
CA VAL A 48 -3.95 1.63 -7.05
C VAL A 48 -5.16 0.94 -7.66
N VAL A 49 -5.08 -0.39 -7.74
CA VAL A 49 -6.15 -1.28 -8.15
C VAL A 49 -6.51 -2.20 -6.99
N VAL A 50 -7.76 -2.65 -6.97
CA VAL A 50 -8.27 -3.61 -6.00
C VAL A 50 -8.89 -4.79 -6.72
N GLU A 51 -8.66 -6.00 -6.23
CA GLU A 51 -9.41 -7.19 -6.64
C GLU A 51 -10.67 -7.32 -5.80
N ARG A 52 -11.80 -7.53 -6.47
CA ARG A 52 -13.09 -7.73 -5.83
C ARG A 52 -13.59 -9.16 -6.07
N VAL A 53 -14.03 -9.82 -5.00
CA VAL A 53 -14.77 -11.08 -5.06
C VAL A 53 -16.08 -10.90 -4.31
N GLY A 54 -17.20 -10.95 -5.01
CA GLY A 54 -18.51 -10.63 -4.44
C GLY A 54 -18.57 -9.15 -4.02
N ASN A 55 -18.67 -8.88 -2.71
CA ASN A 55 -18.64 -7.52 -2.15
C ASN A 55 -17.35 -7.20 -1.37
N GLU A 56 -16.39 -8.12 -1.38
CA GLU A 56 -15.17 -8.02 -0.58
C GLU A 56 -13.98 -7.65 -1.46
N ILE A 57 -13.08 -6.83 -0.91
CA ILE A 57 -11.75 -6.63 -1.48
C ILE A 57 -10.85 -7.74 -0.95
N VAL A 58 -10.19 -8.47 -1.86
CA VAL A 58 -9.31 -9.59 -1.51
C VAL A 58 -7.84 -9.34 -1.82
N TRP A 59 -7.54 -8.32 -2.63
CA TRP A 59 -6.18 -7.91 -2.96
C TRP A 59 -6.13 -6.43 -3.36
N VAL A 60 -5.01 -5.77 -3.11
CA VAL A 60 -4.72 -4.38 -3.43
C VAL A 60 -3.29 -4.28 -3.96
N GLY A 61 -3.08 -3.48 -4.99
CA GLY A 61 -1.72 -3.18 -5.48
C GLY A 61 -1.64 -1.86 -6.22
N ALA A 62 -0.49 -1.18 -6.07
CA ALA A 62 -0.18 0.07 -6.74
C ALA A 62 0.74 -0.16 -7.95
N LEU A 63 0.22 0.07 -9.16
CA LEU A 63 0.83 -0.30 -10.43
C LEU A 63 0.89 0.88 -11.39
N ASP A 64 1.70 0.80 -12.44
CA ASP A 64 1.60 1.75 -13.55
C ASP A 64 0.40 1.41 -14.44
N GLU A 65 -0.31 2.41 -14.98
CA GLU A 65 -1.44 2.13 -15.91
C GLU A 65 -1.03 1.35 -17.16
N SER A 66 0.22 1.48 -17.61
CA SER A 66 0.74 0.68 -18.73
C SER A 66 0.79 -0.82 -18.44
N MET A 67 0.65 -1.23 -17.18
CA MET A 67 0.59 -2.63 -16.74
C MET A 67 -0.83 -3.20 -16.74
N LEU A 68 -1.82 -2.35 -17.04
CA LEU A 68 -3.23 -2.67 -16.96
C LEU A 68 -3.83 -2.71 -18.38
N ASP A 69 -4.71 -3.67 -18.60
CA ASP A 69 -5.62 -3.67 -19.75
C ASP A 69 -7.03 -3.33 -19.27
N GLU A 70 -7.66 -2.31 -19.87
CA GLU A 70 -9.06 -1.99 -19.60
C GLU A 70 -9.97 -3.14 -20.04
N ARG A 71 -10.98 -3.44 -19.23
CA ARG A 71 -11.96 -4.51 -19.49
C ARG A 71 -13.31 -3.91 -19.84
N GLN A 72 -14.08 -4.61 -20.67
CA GLN A 72 -15.49 -4.30 -20.85
C GLN A 72 -16.30 -5.02 -19.77
N ALA A 73 -16.48 -4.37 -18.63
CA ALA A 73 -17.23 -4.86 -17.49
C ALA A 73 -18.03 -3.71 -16.85
N ALA A 74 -18.94 -4.04 -15.92
CA ALA A 74 -19.62 -3.03 -15.12
C ALA A 74 -18.60 -2.26 -14.27
N THR A 75 -18.74 -0.94 -14.20
CA THR A 75 -17.86 -0.12 -13.36
C THR A 75 -18.20 -0.27 -11.89
N TRP A 76 -17.23 0.02 -11.02
CA TRP A 76 -17.44 0.06 -9.57
C TRP A 76 -17.02 1.41 -8.96
N PRO A 77 -17.86 2.45 -9.06
CA PRO A 77 -17.52 3.80 -8.58
C PRO A 77 -17.12 3.87 -7.09
N ALA A 78 -17.59 2.90 -6.29
CA ALA A 78 -17.29 2.81 -4.87
C ALA A 78 -15.96 2.11 -4.53
N ALA A 79 -15.19 1.63 -5.53
CA ALA A 79 -13.93 0.90 -5.31
C ALA A 79 -12.96 1.63 -4.37
N ARG A 80 -12.83 2.94 -4.56
CA ARG A 80 -12.02 3.78 -3.67
C ARG A 80 -12.54 3.78 -2.24
N GLN A 81 -13.84 4.03 -2.06
CA GLN A 81 -14.41 4.16 -0.73
C GLN A 81 -14.31 2.84 0.02
N ALA A 82 -14.56 1.72 -0.65
CA ALA A 82 -14.37 0.39 -0.10
C ALA A 82 -12.91 0.16 0.36
N LEU A 83 -11.90 0.62 -0.39
CA LEU A 83 -10.50 0.57 0.05
C LEU A 83 -10.28 1.45 1.29
N CYS A 84 -10.73 2.71 1.26
CA CYS A 84 -10.58 3.62 2.40
C CYS A 84 -11.19 3.06 3.68
N ASP A 85 -12.33 2.38 3.58
CA ASP A 85 -13.03 1.79 4.72
C ASP A 85 -12.28 0.59 5.32
N ARG A 86 -11.24 0.05 4.65
CA ARG A 86 -10.34 -0.98 5.19
C ARG A 86 -9.06 -0.41 5.83
N ILE A 87 -8.77 0.86 5.62
CA ILE A 87 -7.62 1.54 6.26
C ILE A 87 -7.95 1.80 7.72
N THR A 88 -6.96 1.71 8.60
CA THR A 88 -7.08 1.78 10.07
C THR A 88 -7.96 0.67 10.69
N LEU A 89 -8.16 -0.44 10.00
CA LEU A 89 -8.80 -1.65 10.54
C LEU A 89 -7.85 -2.85 10.49
N GLY A 90 -8.02 -3.80 11.41
CA GLY A 90 -7.28 -5.07 11.41
C GLY A 90 -6.53 -5.35 12.70
N ALA A 91 -6.16 -6.62 12.89
CA ALA A 91 -5.35 -7.06 14.01
C ALA A 91 -3.86 -6.71 13.83
N HIS A 92 -3.40 -6.62 12.58
CA HIS A 92 -1.98 -6.36 12.24
C HIS A 92 -1.66 -4.88 12.07
N LEU A 93 -2.57 -3.96 12.42
CA LEU A 93 -2.29 -2.53 12.29
C LEU A 93 -1.00 -2.14 13.00
N TRP A 94 -0.24 -1.26 12.37
CA TRP A 94 0.99 -0.69 12.91
C TRP A 94 2.17 -1.67 13.04
N VAL A 95 1.98 -2.91 12.61
CA VAL A 95 3.06 -3.89 12.45
C VAL A 95 3.91 -3.50 11.24
N ILE A 96 5.21 -3.75 11.34
CA ILE A 96 6.18 -3.60 10.26
C ILE A 96 6.54 -5.00 9.76
N HIS A 97 6.46 -5.20 8.45
CA HIS A 97 6.92 -6.41 7.77
C HIS A 97 8.06 -6.12 6.80
N TYR A 98 8.81 -7.16 6.41
CA TYR A 98 9.82 -7.10 5.35
C TYR A 98 9.48 -8.12 4.25
N PRO A 99 8.58 -7.79 3.30
CA PRO A 99 8.12 -8.73 2.27
C PRO A 99 9.19 -9.05 1.21
N GLY A 100 10.33 -8.35 1.21
CA GLY A 100 11.32 -8.45 0.13
C GLY A 100 10.93 -7.60 -1.09
N ALA A 101 11.18 -8.11 -2.29
CA ALA A 101 10.87 -7.43 -3.54
C ALA A 101 9.43 -7.76 -4.00
N LEU A 102 8.74 -6.80 -4.60
CA LEU A 102 7.44 -7.03 -5.23
C LEU A 102 7.54 -7.68 -6.62
N LEU A 103 8.68 -7.54 -7.28
CA LEU A 103 8.97 -8.15 -8.58
C LEU A 103 9.98 -9.29 -8.45
N LYS A 104 9.78 -10.33 -9.25
CA LYS A 104 10.75 -11.41 -9.45
C LYS A 104 12.01 -10.86 -10.12
N SER A 105 13.14 -11.50 -9.85
CA SER A 105 14.43 -11.11 -10.42
C SER A 105 14.41 -11.15 -11.95
N GLY A 106 15.00 -10.13 -12.61
CA GLY A 106 15.08 -10.03 -14.06
C GLY A 106 13.82 -9.49 -14.75
N VAL A 107 12.73 -9.26 -14.02
CA VAL A 107 11.53 -8.62 -14.57
C VAL A 107 11.72 -7.11 -14.55
N GLN A 108 11.68 -6.49 -15.73
CA GLN A 108 11.51 -5.04 -15.81
C GLN A 108 10.04 -4.72 -15.51
N GLY A 109 9.77 -4.25 -14.30
CA GLY A 109 8.51 -3.56 -14.03
C GLY A 109 8.71 -2.07 -14.25
N GLY A 110 7.72 -1.40 -14.84
CA GLY A 110 7.52 0.04 -14.68
C GLY A 110 7.38 0.46 -13.20
N MET A 111 6.54 1.45 -12.90
CA MET A 111 6.48 2.12 -11.60
C MET A 111 5.96 1.29 -10.39
N VAL A 112 6.05 -0.05 -10.40
CA VAL A 112 5.94 -0.87 -9.18
C VAL A 112 7.04 -0.45 -8.21
N TYR A 113 6.71 -0.33 -6.92
CA TYR A 113 7.68 0.04 -5.91
C TYR A 113 8.88 -0.91 -5.91
N GLN A 114 10.08 -0.35 -6.09
CA GLN A 114 11.32 -1.10 -6.23
C GLN A 114 12.13 -1.13 -4.94
N GLY A 115 12.84 -2.24 -4.76
CA GLY A 115 13.81 -2.42 -3.67
C GLY A 115 13.26 -3.24 -2.50
N LYS A 116 14.19 -3.76 -1.70
CA LYS A 116 13.87 -4.48 -0.46
C LYS A 116 13.77 -3.46 0.67
N ARG A 117 12.59 -3.33 1.26
CA ARG A 117 12.26 -2.30 2.25
C ARG A 117 11.33 -2.86 3.32
N PRO A 118 11.31 -2.25 4.52
CA PRO A 118 10.22 -2.40 5.48
C PRO A 118 8.90 -1.84 4.94
N TRP A 119 7.80 -2.41 5.40
CA TRP A 119 6.44 -2.01 5.07
C TRP A 119 5.62 -1.87 6.35
N LEU A 120 4.96 -0.73 6.53
CA LEU A 120 4.05 -0.48 7.64
C LEU A 120 2.65 -0.92 7.25
N VAL A 121 2.03 -1.78 8.06
CA VAL A 121 0.62 -2.16 7.92
C VAL A 121 -0.25 -0.99 8.38
N ILE A 122 -1.12 -0.52 7.48
CA ILE A 122 -2.03 0.61 7.69
C ILE A 122 -3.51 0.20 7.60
N GLY A 123 -3.78 -1.06 7.30
CA GLY A 123 -5.12 -1.63 7.19
C GLY A 123 -5.05 -3.13 7.03
N GLU A 124 -6.21 -3.77 6.95
CA GLU A 124 -6.34 -5.21 6.77
C GLU A 124 -7.64 -5.47 6.01
N LEU A 125 -7.64 -6.43 5.10
CA LEU A 125 -8.84 -6.89 4.40
C LEU A 125 -9.67 -7.80 5.30
N SER A 126 -10.92 -8.07 4.93
CA SER A 126 -11.86 -8.87 5.76
C SER A 126 -11.40 -10.32 5.95
N ASN A 127 -10.56 -10.81 5.05
CA ASN A 127 -9.92 -12.12 5.10
C ASN A 127 -8.58 -12.12 5.88
N GLY A 128 -8.24 -11.04 6.59
CA GLY A 128 -7.03 -10.93 7.39
C GLY A 128 -5.77 -10.54 6.61
N VAL A 129 -5.86 -10.32 5.29
CA VAL A 129 -4.71 -9.91 4.46
C VAL A 129 -4.26 -8.50 4.82
N PRO A 130 -3.00 -8.29 5.28
CA PRO A 130 -2.50 -6.97 5.62
C PRO A 130 -2.42 -6.04 4.40
N LEU A 131 -2.81 -4.78 4.60
CA LEU A 131 -2.60 -3.68 3.67
C LEU A 131 -1.46 -2.81 4.19
N ALA A 132 -0.36 -2.79 3.46
CA ALA A 132 0.85 -2.12 3.91
C ALA A 132 1.40 -1.13 2.88
N VAL A 133 2.22 -0.21 3.35
CA VAL A 133 2.92 0.81 2.54
C VAL A 133 4.40 0.78 2.85
N PRO A 134 5.28 1.00 1.86
CA PRO A 134 6.72 0.93 2.10
C PRO A 134 7.20 2.13 2.92
N LEU A 135 8.18 1.90 3.79
CA LEU A 135 8.88 2.95 4.52
C LEU A 135 10.20 3.30 3.83
N ASN A 136 10.35 4.57 3.49
CA ASN A 136 11.57 5.15 2.93
C ASN A 136 12.37 5.86 4.02
N SER A 137 13.68 5.64 4.04
CA SER A 137 14.58 6.36 4.92
C SER A 137 14.63 7.84 4.56
N THR A 138 14.50 8.72 5.55
CA THR A 138 14.67 10.17 5.39
C THR A 138 15.56 10.74 6.49
N LYS A 139 16.38 11.71 6.12
CA LYS A 139 17.22 12.46 7.08
C LYS A 139 16.48 13.65 7.70
N ALA A 140 15.42 14.13 7.06
CA ALA A 140 14.69 15.32 7.48
C ALA A 140 13.18 15.07 7.48
N LEU A 141 12.47 15.87 8.28
CA LEU A 141 11.02 15.96 8.25
C LEU A 141 10.60 16.46 6.87
N VAL A 142 10.07 15.59 6.01
CA VAL A 142 9.56 15.98 4.70
C VAL A 142 8.12 16.46 4.89
N THR A 143 7.95 17.76 5.16
CA THR A 143 6.65 18.39 5.48
C THR A 143 5.83 18.84 4.27
N ASN A 144 6.32 18.63 3.05
CA ASN A 144 5.69 19.22 1.87
C ASN A 144 4.36 18.55 1.48
N LYS A 145 3.97 17.45 2.13
CA LYS A 145 2.72 16.73 1.87
C LYS A 145 1.96 16.51 3.18
N PRO A 146 0.71 16.96 3.29
CA PRO A 146 -0.08 16.84 4.53
C PRO A 146 -0.43 15.39 4.89
N TYR A 147 -0.23 14.45 3.96
CA TYR A 147 -0.46 13.02 4.14
C TYR A 147 0.81 12.20 4.40
N ASN A 148 1.95 12.87 4.59
CA ASN A 148 3.21 12.15 4.79
C ASN A 148 3.29 11.63 6.23
N ILE A 149 3.20 10.31 6.41
CA ILE A 149 3.46 9.71 7.73
C ILE A 149 4.96 9.73 7.93
N PHE A 150 5.44 10.70 8.71
CA PHE A 150 6.79 10.69 9.22
C PHE A 150 6.84 9.82 10.47
N LEU A 151 7.75 8.86 10.51
CA LEU A 151 8.06 8.03 11.65
C LEU A 151 9.46 8.41 12.12
N ASP A 152 9.54 9.06 13.28
CA ASP A 152 10.84 9.21 13.93
C ASP A 152 11.39 7.82 14.28
N LYS A 153 12.70 7.63 14.25
CA LYS A 153 13.33 6.34 14.62
C LYS A 153 12.95 5.85 16.02
N THR A 154 12.53 6.76 16.91
CA THR A 154 12.05 6.44 18.26
C THR A 154 10.60 5.97 18.29
N TRP A 155 9.86 6.09 17.19
CA TRP A 155 8.43 5.76 17.15
C TRP A 155 8.14 4.28 16.95
N TYR A 156 9.14 3.46 16.67
CA TYR A 156 8.93 2.04 16.39
C TYR A 156 10.03 1.18 17.01
N VAL A 157 9.68 -0.06 17.34
CA VAL A 157 10.61 -1.06 17.85
C VAL A 157 10.86 -2.07 16.75
N ILE A 158 12.13 -2.35 16.47
CA ILE A 158 12.53 -3.40 15.53
C ILE A 158 12.85 -4.67 16.30
N ARG A 159 12.18 -5.76 15.92
CA ARG A 159 12.41 -7.09 16.50
C ARG A 159 13.66 -7.68 15.85
N PRO A 160 14.74 -7.96 16.62
CA PRO A 160 16.05 -8.31 16.04
C PRO A 160 16.16 -9.69 15.38
N SER A 161 15.07 -10.43 15.24
CA SER A 161 15.10 -11.86 14.90
C SER A 161 15.51 -12.17 13.45
N ASP A 162 15.70 -11.17 12.59
CA ASP A 162 16.07 -11.39 11.20
C ASP A 162 17.36 -10.67 10.79
N THR A 163 18.31 -11.40 10.21
CA THR A 163 19.61 -10.85 9.81
C THR A 163 19.53 -9.80 8.71
N ASP A 164 18.46 -9.80 7.91
CA ASP A 164 18.17 -8.77 6.91
C ASP A 164 17.62 -7.46 7.53
N MET A 165 17.13 -7.51 8.76
CA MET A 165 16.55 -6.37 9.49
C MET A 165 17.59 -5.41 10.08
N ARG A 166 18.88 -5.81 10.15
CA ARG A 166 20.00 -4.90 10.47
C ARG A 166 20.15 -3.76 9.45
N ARG A 167 19.38 -3.79 8.36
CA ARG A 167 19.35 -2.76 7.31
C ARG A 167 18.17 -1.80 7.41
N LEU A 168 17.27 -2.00 8.37
CA LEU A 168 16.44 -0.88 8.79
C LEU A 168 17.38 0.13 9.40
N PRO A 169 17.41 1.37 8.92
CA PRO A 169 18.26 2.37 9.52
C PRO A 169 17.66 2.70 10.88
N SER A 170 18.05 1.95 11.89
CA SER A 170 17.81 2.24 13.32
C SER A 170 18.22 3.67 13.68
N ASP A 171 18.99 4.31 12.81
CA ASP A 171 19.58 5.62 13.00
C ASP A 171 18.90 6.73 12.17
N THR A 172 17.95 6.40 11.28
CA THR A 172 17.24 7.40 10.46
C THR A 172 15.73 7.31 10.59
N ASN A 173 15.09 8.45 10.40
CA ASN A 173 13.64 8.55 10.34
C ASN A 173 13.12 7.92 9.05
N SER A 174 11.82 7.64 9.02
CA SER A 174 11.16 6.99 7.90
C SER A 174 9.94 7.79 7.44
N THR A 175 9.61 7.72 6.15
CA THR A 175 8.34 8.22 5.60
C THR A 175 7.57 7.08 4.94
N ALA A 176 6.29 6.96 5.25
CA ALA A 176 5.42 5.98 4.60
C ALA A 176 4.93 6.50 3.26
N GLU A 177 5.21 5.76 2.19
CA GLU A 177 4.79 6.12 0.84
C GLU A 177 3.37 5.61 0.56
N LEU A 178 2.37 6.31 1.09
CA LEU A 178 0.96 5.93 0.98
C LEU A 178 0.48 5.54 -0.44
N PRO A 179 0.91 6.22 -1.53
CA PRO A 179 0.50 5.83 -2.88
C PRO A 179 0.89 4.40 -3.27
N HIS A 180 1.92 3.82 -2.64
CA HIS A 180 2.47 2.50 -2.96
C HIS A 180 1.87 1.37 -2.12
N ILE A 181 0.61 1.50 -1.69
CA ILE A 181 -0.10 0.48 -0.92
C ILE A 181 -0.13 -0.89 -1.64
N TRP A 182 0.00 -1.96 -0.86
CA TRP A 182 -0.01 -3.34 -1.36
C TRP A 182 -0.61 -4.31 -0.34
N SER A 183 -1.27 -5.36 -0.81
CA SER A 183 -1.70 -6.51 -0.01
C SER A 183 -0.55 -7.50 0.20
N LEU A 184 -0.15 -7.72 1.45
CA LEU A 184 0.94 -8.64 1.79
C LEU A 184 0.42 -10.04 2.16
N PRO A 185 1.21 -11.11 2.01
CA PRO A 185 0.87 -12.43 2.57
C PRO A 185 0.66 -12.38 4.09
N THR A 186 -0.33 -13.11 4.59
CA THR A 186 -0.69 -13.17 6.02
C THR A 186 0.35 -13.84 6.92
N GLY A 187 1.29 -14.60 6.34
CA GLY A 187 2.32 -15.35 7.08
C GLY A 187 3.67 -14.65 7.15
N LEU A 188 3.78 -13.36 6.78
CA LEU A 188 5.05 -12.66 6.88
C LEU A 188 5.45 -12.47 8.35
N PRO A 189 6.75 -12.64 8.69
CA PRO A 189 7.21 -12.42 10.05
C PRO A 189 7.10 -10.95 10.45
N ASP A 190 6.72 -10.72 11.71
CA ASP A 190 6.73 -9.41 12.33
C ASP A 190 8.18 -8.94 12.50
N CYS A 191 8.46 -7.79 11.92
CA CYS A 191 9.78 -7.18 11.89
C CYS A 191 9.87 -6.01 12.88
N GLY A 192 8.73 -5.46 13.29
CA GLY A 192 8.65 -4.38 14.27
C GLY A 192 7.23 -3.87 14.43
N GLU A 193 7.06 -2.82 15.22
CA GLU A 193 5.76 -2.17 15.42
C GLU A 193 5.91 -0.70 15.78
N VAL A 194 4.94 0.13 15.39
CA VAL A 194 4.86 1.53 15.82
C VAL A 194 4.28 1.60 17.23
N LEU A 195 4.93 2.35 18.10
CA LEU A 195 4.51 2.55 19.48
C LEU A 195 3.18 3.30 19.56
N THR A 196 2.31 2.87 20.47
CA THR A 196 0.94 3.38 20.63
C THR A 196 0.86 4.90 20.77
N ALA A 197 1.84 5.52 21.45
CA ALA A 197 1.90 6.96 21.65
C ALA A 197 1.96 7.78 20.35
N HIS A 198 2.33 7.17 19.23
CA HIS A 198 2.52 7.85 17.94
C HIS A 198 1.45 7.50 16.88
N ILE A 199 0.59 6.52 17.16
CA ILE A 199 -0.47 6.07 16.25
C ILE A 199 -1.38 7.22 15.83
N GLY A 200 -1.81 8.07 16.79
CA GLY A 200 -2.71 9.18 16.51
C GLY A 200 -2.18 10.18 15.46
N SER A 201 -0.86 10.38 15.40
CA SER A 201 -0.23 11.21 14.37
C SER A 201 -0.28 10.56 12.99
N ALA A 202 -0.07 9.25 12.92
CA ALA A 202 -0.15 8.49 11.67
C ALA A 202 -1.59 8.43 11.14
N VAL A 203 -2.58 8.20 12.02
CA VAL A 203 -4.01 8.18 11.68
C VAL A 203 -4.48 9.50 11.05
N LYS A 204 -4.01 10.65 11.55
CA LYS A 204 -4.32 11.97 10.94
C LYS A 204 -3.87 12.05 9.49
N CYS A 205 -2.65 11.57 9.21
CA CYS A 205 -2.09 11.56 7.86
C CYS A 205 -2.85 10.58 6.95
N LEU A 206 -3.20 9.40 7.47
CA LEU A 206 -4.00 8.41 6.74
C LEU A 206 -5.37 8.97 6.38
N ASN A 207 -6.07 9.64 7.28
CA ASN A 207 -7.40 10.22 7.00
C ASN A 207 -7.38 11.31 5.92
N ILE A 208 -6.24 11.96 5.69
CA ILE A 208 -6.09 12.94 4.60
C ILE A 208 -6.00 12.22 3.25
N TYR A 209 -5.31 11.07 3.18
CA TYR A 209 -5.10 10.34 1.94
C TYR A 209 -6.21 9.32 1.63
N TYR A 210 -6.59 8.55 2.65
CA TYR A 210 -7.63 7.52 2.70
C TYR A 210 -8.75 7.93 3.68
N PRO A 211 -9.57 8.95 3.35
CA PRO A 211 -10.68 9.35 4.18
C PRO A 211 -11.70 8.21 4.27
N SER A 212 -11.88 7.69 5.49
CA SER A 212 -12.92 6.71 5.80
C SER A 212 -14.28 7.39 5.90
N SER A 213 -15.32 6.72 5.38
CA SER A 213 -16.71 7.17 5.52
C SER A 213 -17.19 7.13 6.98
N ASN A 214 -16.51 6.35 7.81
CA ASN A 214 -16.85 6.12 9.22
C ASN A 214 -16.12 7.06 10.19
N GLY A 215 -15.41 8.07 9.69
CA GLY A 215 -14.59 8.99 10.49
C GLY A 215 -13.28 8.37 11.00
N PRO A 216 -12.44 9.15 11.70
CA PRO A 216 -11.18 8.67 12.27
C PRO A 216 -11.44 7.56 13.31
N ARG A 217 -10.85 6.38 13.12
CA ARG A 217 -10.79 5.32 14.13
C ARG A 217 -9.37 5.32 14.71
N ALA A 218 -9.27 5.57 16.02
CA ALA A 218 -8.00 5.68 16.75
C ALA A 218 -7.61 4.32 17.35
#